data_AF-A0AAW1TTD8-F1
#
_entry.id   AF-A0AAW1TTD8-F1
#
_cell.length_a   1.000
_cell.length_b   1.000
_cell.length_c   1.000
_cell.angle_alpha   90.00
_cell.angle_beta   90.00
_cell.angle_gamma   90.00
#
_symmetry.space_group_name_H-M   'P 1'
#
loop_
_entity.id
_entity.type
_entity.pdbx_description
1 polymer ?
#
loop_
_entity_poly.entity_id
_entity_poly.type
_entity_poly.pdbx_seq_one_letter_code
_entity_poly.pdbx_strand_id
1 'polypeptide(L)'
;MRAYEKGYSFNFIEGEMWEKSPFTLWDFIQQRKRWLQGIYLVVHSDQIPFKNKIWLAISCYSWMTMPLSLTNLVLPSRYPIPCNPLVDFLCAFIGAVNMYMFIFGVIKSFTVYRFGLMRFMLCLVAALFVIPFNMIIENIAVIWGVFGKKHAFYVVNKNLKPAVVI
;
A
#
# COMPACT_ATOMS: atom_id res chain seq x y z
N MET A 1 -9.11 5.66 -16.39
CA MET A 1 -10.34 6.47 -16.15
C MET A 1 -11.02 7.01 -17.41
N ARG A 2 -10.46 6.80 -18.61
CA ARG A 2 -11.11 7.20 -19.88
C ARG A 2 -12.48 6.55 -20.11
N ALA A 3 -12.73 5.37 -19.52
CA ALA A 3 -14.04 4.74 -19.56
C ALA A 3 -15.09 5.50 -18.72
N TYR A 4 -14.71 6.03 -17.55
CA TYR A 4 -15.60 6.90 -16.77
C TYR A 4 -15.92 8.21 -17.50
N GLU A 5 -14.95 8.76 -18.23
CA GLU A 5 -15.17 9.93 -19.10
C GLU A 5 -16.19 9.63 -20.22
N LYS A 6 -16.18 8.40 -20.74
CA LYS A 6 -17.17 7.93 -21.72
C LYS A 6 -18.53 7.53 -21.10
N GLY A 7 -18.75 7.78 -19.81
CA GLY A 7 -20.01 7.50 -19.13
C GLY A 7 -20.23 6.04 -18.75
N TYR A 8 -19.22 5.17 -18.87
CA TYR A 8 -19.34 3.79 -18.40
C TYR A 8 -19.29 3.72 -16.87
N SER A 9 -20.21 2.96 -16.29
CA SER A 9 -20.18 2.60 -14.88
C SER A 9 -19.37 1.32 -14.67
N PHE A 10 -18.69 1.25 -13.54
CA PHE A 10 -17.99 0.04 -13.09
C PHE A 10 -18.68 -0.42 -11.82
N ASN A 11 -18.99 -1.72 -11.74
CA ASN A 11 -19.45 -2.34 -10.53
C ASN A 11 -18.40 -3.36 -10.06
N PHE A 12 -18.31 -3.57 -8.75
CA PHE A 12 -17.46 -4.60 -8.20
C PHE A 12 -18.18 -5.94 -8.28
N ILE A 13 -17.55 -6.92 -8.90
CA ILE A 13 -18.03 -8.30 -8.89
C ILE A 13 -17.51 -8.92 -7.59
N GLU A 14 -18.41 -9.41 -6.76
CA GLU A 14 -18.05 -10.14 -5.55
C GLU A 14 -17.45 -11.50 -5.95
N GLY A 15 -16.13 -11.61 -5.91
CA GLY A 15 -15.40 -12.84 -6.23
C GLY A 15 -14.02 -12.85 -5.58
N GLU A 16 -13.54 -14.02 -5.20
CA GLU A 16 -12.20 -14.20 -4.64
C GLU A 16 -11.21 -14.46 -5.76
N MET A 17 -10.27 -13.54 -5.96
CA MET A 17 -9.18 -13.73 -6.91
C MET A 17 -7.99 -14.38 -6.20
N TRP A 18 -7.66 -15.62 -6.58
CA TRP A 18 -6.52 -16.35 -6.03
C TRP A 18 -5.23 -15.95 -6.75
N GLU A 19 -4.65 -14.81 -6.35
CA GLU A 19 -3.34 -14.38 -6.86
C GLU A 19 -2.20 -14.80 -5.95
N LYS A 20 -1.07 -15.16 -6.58
CA LYS A 20 0.20 -15.39 -5.89
C LYS A 20 0.83 -14.04 -5.51
N SER A 21 1.10 -13.85 -4.23
CA SER A 21 1.90 -12.73 -3.71
C SER A 21 3.38 -12.86 -4.12
N PRO A 22 4.15 -11.77 -4.11
CA PRO A 22 5.59 -11.83 -4.36
C PRO A 22 6.29 -12.75 -3.36
N PHE A 23 7.24 -13.55 -3.86
CA PHE A 23 7.97 -14.54 -3.06
C PHE A 23 9.19 -13.95 -2.34
N THR A 24 9.67 -12.78 -2.77
CA THR A 24 10.84 -12.12 -2.19
C THR A 24 10.53 -10.68 -1.77
N LEU A 25 11.24 -10.19 -0.75
CA LEU A 25 11.14 -8.80 -0.29
C LEU A 25 11.49 -7.80 -1.40
N TRP A 26 12.44 -8.18 -2.27
CA TRP A 26 12.87 -7.36 -3.40
C TRP A 26 11.76 -7.18 -4.44
N ASP A 27 11.07 -8.28 -4.79
CA ASP A 27 9.92 -8.22 -5.70
C ASP A 27 8.79 -7.38 -5.10
N PHE A 28 8.58 -7.46 -3.79
CA PHE A 28 7.59 -6.64 -3.09
C PHE A 28 7.92 -5.15 -3.16
N ILE A 29 9.17 -4.75 -2.88
CA ILE A 29 9.62 -3.35 -3.01
C ILE A 29 9.39 -2.83 -4.43
N GLN A 30 9.78 -3.62 -5.44
CA GLN A 30 9.61 -3.23 -6.83
C GLN A 30 8.14 -3.14 -7.24
N GLN A 31 7.28 -4.01 -6.71
CA GLN A 31 5.83 -3.93 -6.93
C GLN A 31 5.24 -2.65 -6.34
N ARG A 32 5.61 -2.30 -5.11
CA ARG A 32 5.16 -1.06 -4.46
C ARG A 32 5.67 0.19 -5.19
N LYS A 33 6.94 0.20 -5.60
CA LYS A 33 7.51 1.24 -6.46
C LYS A 33 6.72 1.41 -7.75
N ARG A 34 6.38 0.32 -8.44
CA ARG A 34 5.61 0.34 -9.70
C ARG A 34 4.22 0.92 -9.49
N TRP A 35 3.54 0.54 -8.41
CA TRP A 35 2.22 1.07 -8.08
C TRP A 35 2.26 2.58 -7.86
N LEU A 36 3.22 3.06 -7.06
CA LEU A 36 3.38 4.49 -6.82
C LEU A 36 3.68 5.27 -8.11
N GLN A 37 4.62 4.80 -8.92
CA GLN A 37 4.97 5.45 -10.20
C GLN A 37 3.81 5.44 -11.19
N GLY A 38 3.07 4.33 -11.30
CA GLY A 38 1.91 4.21 -12.17
C GLY A 38 0.79 5.17 -11.78
N ILE A 39 0.45 5.22 -10.48
CA ILE A 39 -0.57 6.14 -9.96
C ILE A 39 -0.13 7.59 -10.16
N TYR A 40 1.13 7.91 -9.88
CA TYR A 40 1.68 9.26 -10.07
C TYR A 40 1.54 9.72 -11.53
N LEU A 41 1.86 8.86 -12.50
CA LEU A 41 1.69 9.16 -13.93
C LEU A 41 0.23 9.38 -14.32
N VAL A 42 -0.70 8.60 -13.75
CA VAL A 42 -2.16 8.75 -14.01
C VAL A 42 -2.68 10.08 -13.44
N VAL A 43 -2.24 10.46 -12.24
CA VAL A 43 -2.65 11.72 -11.59
C VAL A 43 -2.14 12.95 -12.36
N HIS A 44 -0.92 12.89 -12.89
CA HIS A 44 -0.29 13.98 -13.63
C HIS A 44 -0.57 13.97 -15.14
N SER A 45 -1.33 13.00 -15.65
CA SER A 45 -1.72 12.97 -17.07
C SER A 45 -2.85 13.97 -17.35
N ASP A 46 -2.67 14.78 -18.40
CA ASP A 46 -3.68 15.72 -18.90
C ASP A 46 -4.80 15.04 -19.69
N GLN A 47 -4.62 13.76 -20.04
CA GLN A 47 -5.59 12.99 -20.82
C GLN A 47 -6.82 12.53 -20.00
N ILE A 48 -6.88 12.87 -18.70
CA ILE A 48 -7.93 12.40 -17.79
C ILE A 48 -8.49 13.61 -17.03
N PRO A 49 -9.82 13.82 -17.02
CA PRO A 49 -10.44 14.94 -16.33
C PRO A 49 -10.17 14.88 -14.82
N PHE A 50 -9.86 16.03 -14.22
CA PHE A 50 -9.45 16.14 -12.81
C PHE A 50 -10.48 15.52 -11.84
N LYS A 51 -11.78 15.71 -12.12
CA LYS A 51 -12.89 15.18 -11.29
C LYS A 51 -12.79 13.68 -11.03
N ASN A 52 -12.38 12.91 -12.04
CA ASN A 52 -12.33 11.45 -11.94
C ASN A 52 -11.08 10.97 -11.18
N LYS A 53 -10.03 11.80 -11.13
CA LYS A 53 -8.75 11.47 -10.50
C LYS A 53 -8.56 12.03 -9.09
N ILE A 54 -9.48 12.83 -8.54
CA ILE A 54 -9.36 13.43 -7.19
C ILE A 54 -9.11 12.35 -6.12
N TRP A 55 -9.95 11.31 -6.06
CA TRP A 55 -9.81 10.25 -5.05
C TRP A 55 -8.49 9.49 -5.17
N LEU A 56 -8.07 9.22 -6.41
CA LEU A 56 -6.78 8.58 -6.69
C LEU A 56 -5.61 9.50 -6.32
N ALA A 57 -5.73 10.80 -6.55
CA ALA A 57 -4.74 11.80 -6.19
C ALA A 57 -4.58 11.90 -4.67
N ILE A 58 -5.69 11.95 -3.91
CA ILE A 58 -5.66 11.93 -2.44
C ILE A 58 -4.94 10.68 -1.93
N SER A 59 -5.28 9.50 -2.48
CA SER A 59 -4.60 8.25 -2.11
C SER A 59 -3.11 8.27 -2.45
N CYS A 60 -2.74 8.82 -3.62
CA CYS A 60 -1.35 8.93 -4.06
C CYS A 60 -0.53 9.84 -3.14
N TYR A 61 -1.05 11.03 -2.84
CA TYR A 61 -0.36 11.98 -1.97
C TYR A 61 -0.28 11.48 -0.53
N SER A 62 -1.35 10.85 0.00
CA SER A 62 -1.31 10.17 1.30
C SER A 62 -0.17 9.16 1.37
N TRP A 63 0.00 8.35 0.31
CA TRP A 63 1.10 7.39 0.24
C TRP A 63 2.48 8.05 0.11
N MET A 64 2.60 9.13 -0.68
CA MET A 64 3.86 9.88 -0.80
C MET A 64 4.25 10.61 0.49
N THR A 65 3.29 10.99 1.32
CA THR A 65 3.54 11.65 2.61
C THR A 65 3.89 10.68 3.75
N MET A 66 3.82 9.36 3.53
CA MET A 66 4.15 8.36 4.56
C MET A 66 5.54 8.53 5.22
N PRO A 67 6.62 8.85 4.50
CA PRO A 67 7.93 9.12 5.12
C PRO A 67 7.93 10.35 6.01
N LEU A 68 7.13 11.37 5.64
CA LEU A 68 6.97 12.58 6.43
C LEU A 68 6.18 12.27 7.72
N SER A 69 5.09 11.51 7.60
CA SER A 69 4.26 11.10 8.74
C SER A 69 5.04 10.23 9.74
N LEU A 70 5.90 9.34 9.24
CA LEU A 70 6.79 8.54 10.10
C LEU A 70 7.77 9.43 10.86
N THR A 71 8.38 10.38 10.16
CA THR A 71 9.31 11.33 10.76
C THR A 71 8.61 12.17 11.84
N ASN A 72 7.35 12.56 11.58
CA ASN A 72 6.52 13.30 12.53
C ASN A 72 6.08 12.45 13.75
N LEU A 73 6.17 11.12 13.71
CA LEU A 73 5.91 10.25 14.86
C LEU A 73 7.20 9.97 15.65
N VAL A 74 8.31 9.76 14.95
CA VAL A 74 9.61 9.41 15.55
C VAL A 74 10.29 10.62 16.18
N LEU A 75 10.27 11.79 15.54
CA LEU A 75 10.95 12.98 16.05
C LEU A 75 10.35 13.50 17.36
N PRO A 76 9.02 13.68 17.50
CA PRO A 76 8.42 14.12 18.77
C PRO A 76 8.59 13.13 19.92
N SER A 77 8.67 11.82 19.60
CA SER A 77 8.95 10.78 20.60
C SER A 77 10.36 10.90 21.19
N ARG A 78 11.33 11.45 20.43
CA ARG A 78 12.73 11.56 20.87
C ARG A 78 13.12 12.98 21.28
N TYR A 79 12.51 13.99 20.69
CA TYR A 79 12.75 15.41 20.94
C TYR A 79 11.40 16.11 21.09
N PRO A 80 11.14 16.91 22.14
CA PRO A 80 9.86 17.60 22.31
C PRO A 80 9.75 18.76 21.30
N ILE A 81 9.37 18.44 20.06
CA ILE A 81 9.11 19.41 19.00
C ILE A 81 7.62 19.74 19.03
N PRO A 82 7.23 21.03 19.10
CA PRO A 82 5.83 21.42 18.98
C PRO A 82 5.35 21.16 17.54
N CYS A 83 4.61 20.08 17.33
CA CYS A 83 3.95 19.80 16.07
C CYS A 83 2.56 20.46 16.02
N ASN A 84 2.18 20.96 14.84
CA ASN A 84 0.85 21.53 14.62
C ASN A 84 -0.22 20.43 14.82
N PRO A 85 -1.25 20.62 15.67
CA PRO A 85 -2.29 19.63 15.94
C PRO A 85 -3.01 19.11 14.69
N LEU A 86 -3.14 19.93 13.63
CA LEU A 86 -3.76 19.49 12.37
C LEU A 86 -2.93 18.43 11.66
N VAL A 87 -1.60 18.59 11.65
CA VAL A 87 -0.69 17.64 11.00
C VAL A 87 -0.65 16.33 11.77
N ASP A 88 -0.66 16.42 13.11
CA ASP A 88 -0.72 15.24 13.98
C ASP A 88 -2.02 14.46 13.78
N PHE A 89 -3.17 15.15 13.75
CA PHE A 89 -4.47 14.53 13.46
C PHE A 89 -4.49 13.82 12.09
N LEU A 90 -3.96 14.45 11.04
CA LEU A 90 -3.91 13.85 9.70
C LEU A 90 -2.98 12.62 9.66
N CYS A 91 -1.83 12.68 10.32
CA CYS A 91 -0.91 11.55 10.42
C CYS A 91 -1.54 10.38 11.18
N ALA A 92 -2.18 10.66 12.32
CA ALA A 92 -2.89 9.66 13.12
C ALA A 92 -4.05 9.04 12.34
N PHE A 93 -4.82 9.84 11.59
CA PHE A 93 -5.91 9.34 10.75
C PHE A 93 -5.41 8.38 9.66
N ILE A 94 -4.35 8.76 8.92
CA ILE A 94 -3.76 7.91 7.87
C ILE A 94 -3.25 6.59 8.50
N GLY A 95 -2.57 6.67 9.64
CA GLY A 95 -2.10 5.48 10.37
C GLY A 95 -3.23 4.56 10.81
N ALA A 96 -4.31 5.13 11.37
CA ALA A 96 -5.48 4.37 11.81
C ALA A 96 -6.19 3.66 10.65
N VAL A 97 -6.36 4.36 9.50
CA VAL A 97 -6.94 3.75 8.29
C VAL A 97 -6.06 2.62 7.77
N ASN A 98 -4.74 2.78 7.77
CA ASN A 98 -3.81 1.74 7.33
C ASN A 98 -3.91 0.49 8.22
N MET A 99 -3.87 0.68 9.55
CA MET A 99 -4.03 -0.40 10.51
C MET A 99 -5.39 -1.11 10.37
N TYR A 100 -6.46 -0.34 10.18
CA TYR A 100 -7.79 -0.89 9.90
C TYR A 100 -7.81 -1.78 8.65
N MET A 101 -7.19 -1.34 7.55
CA MET A 101 -7.12 -2.12 6.30
C MET A 101 -6.36 -3.43 6.48
N PHE A 102 -5.30 -3.46 7.30
CA PHE A 102 -4.58 -4.68 7.64
C PHE A 102 -5.46 -5.66 8.45
N ILE A 103 -6.14 -5.16 9.49
CA ILE A 103 -7.02 -5.98 10.33
C ILE A 103 -8.19 -6.53 9.50
N PHE A 104 -8.83 -5.67 8.69
CA PHE A 104 -9.91 -6.06 7.80
C PHE A 104 -9.45 -7.11 6.77
N GLY A 105 -8.25 -6.95 6.22
CA GLY A 105 -7.64 -7.93 5.33
C GLY A 105 -7.49 -9.31 5.97
N VAL A 106 -6.97 -9.37 7.21
CA VAL A 106 -6.84 -10.63 7.96
C VAL A 106 -8.19 -11.27 8.24
N ILE A 107 -9.18 -10.48 8.65
CA ILE A 107 -10.55 -10.97 8.91
C ILE A 107 -11.17 -11.59 7.65
N LYS A 108 -10.99 -10.93 6.50
CA LYS A 108 -11.54 -11.41 5.23
C LYS A 108 -10.77 -12.61 4.67
N SER A 109 -9.45 -12.63 4.76
CA SER A 109 -8.63 -13.73 4.25
C SER A 109 -8.74 -15.00 5.08
N PHE A 110 -8.86 -14.88 6.41
CA PHE A 110 -8.97 -16.01 7.31
C PHE A 110 -10.36 -16.06 7.92
N THR A 111 -11.26 -16.80 7.28
CA THR A 111 -12.59 -17.08 7.85
C THR A 111 -12.44 -17.89 9.14
N VAL A 112 -12.93 -17.33 10.26
CA VAL A 112 -12.89 -17.92 11.61
C VAL A 112 -13.43 -19.36 11.63
N TYR A 113 -14.45 -19.61 10.81
CA TYR A 113 -15.09 -20.92 10.68
C TYR A 113 -14.17 -22.04 10.16
N ARG A 114 -13.14 -21.70 9.37
CA ARG A 114 -12.28 -22.70 8.70
C ARG A 114 -10.98 -22.99 9.45
N PHE A 115 -10.43 -22.01 10.17
CA PHE A 115 -9.11 -22.11 10.81
C PHE A 115 -9.14 -22.24 12.35
N GLY A 116 -10.29 -21.99 12.99
CA GLY A 116 -10.44 -22.00 14.44
C GLY A 116 -9.92 -20.71 15.11
N LEU A 117 -10.53 -20.34 16.24
CA LEU A 117 -10.34 -19.04 16.89
C LEU A 117 -8.88 -18.77 17.31
N MET A 118 -8.17 -19.77 17.82
CA MET A 118 -6.77 -19.64 18.25
C MET A 118 -5.81 -19.30 17.12
N ARG A 119 -5.93 -19.99 15.97
CA ARG A 119 -5.07 -19.72 14.80
C ARG A 119 -5.38 -18.36 14.20
N PHE A 120 -6.66 -17.97 14.21
CA PHE A 120 -7.08 -16.65 13.79
C PHE A 120 -6.47 -15.53 14.66
N MET A 121 -6.52 -15.68 15.99
CA MET A 121 -5.93 -14.71 16.91
C MET A 121 -4.40 -14.62 16.75
N LEU A 122 -3.72 -15.75 16.55
CA LEU A 122 -2.28 -15.77 16.26
C LEU A 122 -1.96 -15.05 14.94
N CYS A 123 -2.75 -15.25 13.88
CA CYS A 123 -2.59 -14.52 12.62
C CYS A 123 -2.80 -13.01 12.79
N LEU A 124 -3.76 -12.60 13.62
CA LEU A 124 -4.03 -11.19 13.90
C LEU A 124 -2.86 -10.54 14.65
N VAL A 125 -2.35 -11.20 15.68
CA VAL A 125 -1.15 -10.75 16.41
C VAL A 125 0.07 -10.71 15.49
N ALA A 126 0.27 -11.74 14.66
CA ALA A 126 1.35 -11.75 13.68
C ALA A 126 1.24 -10.59 12.68
N ALA A 127 0.02 -10.26 12.23
CA ALA A 127 -0.20 -9.12 11.34
C ALA A 127 0.23 -7.80 11.99
N LEU A 128 -0.06 -7.60 13.28
CA LEU A 128 0.36 -6.42 14.03
C LEU A 128 1.90 -6.30 14.10
N PHE A 129 2.61 -7.42 14.29
CA PHE A 129 4.07 -7.43 14.26
C PHE A 129 4.67 -7.16 12.86
N VAL A 130 3.93 -7.49 11.79
CA VAL A 130 4.38 -7.24 10.41
C VAL A 130 4.18 -5.77 9.99
N ILE A 131 3.24 -5.04 10.60
CA ILE A 131 3.00 -3.61 10.29
C ILE A 131 4.28 -2.75 10.33
N PRO A 132 5.11 -2.73 11.39
CA PRO A 132 6.32 -1.91 11.43
C PRO A 132 7.32 -2.30 10.34
N PHE A 133 7.44 -3.60 10.04
CA PHE A 133 8.30 -4.09 8.96
C PHE A 133 7.79 -3.63 7.58
N ASN A 134 6.48 -3.74 7.34
CA ASN A 134 5.87 -3.25 6.11
C ASN A 134 6.06 -1.72 5.97
N MET A 135 5.95 -0.98 7.06
CA MET A 135 6.16 0.47 7.06
C MET A 135 7.59 0.84 6.63
N ILE A 136 8.61 0.13 7.11
CA ILE A 136 10.01 0.36 6.66
C ILE A 136 10.14 0.10 5.16
N ILE A 137 9.59 -1.02 4.68
CA ILE A 137 9.68 -1.39 3.26
C ILE A 137 8.96 -0.37 2.38
N GLU A 138 7.76 0.05 2.76
CA GLU A 138 7.00 1.06 2.03
C GLU A 138 7.76 2.39 1.97
N ASN A 139 8.39 2.82 3.06
CA ASN A 139 9.22 4.03 3.05
C ASN A 139 10.39 3.94 2.07
N ILE A 140 11.10 2.82 2.04
CA ILE A 140 12.18 2.56 1.07
C ILE A 140 11.62 2.61 -0.36
N ALA A 141 10.47 1.97 -0.60
CA ALA A 141 9.83 1.94 -1.91
C ALA A 141 9.35 3.33 -2.37
N VAL A 142 8.83 4.17 -1.45
CA VAL A 142 8.39 5.54 -1.74
C VAL A 142 9.58 6.42 -2.08
N ILE A 143 10.63 6.43 -1.26
CA ILE A 143 11.86 7.18 -1.52
C ILE A 143 12.44 6.76 -2.87
N TRP A 144 12.57 5.46 -3.12
CA TRP A 144 13.08 4.96 -4.40
C TRP A 144 12.14 5.23 -5.59
N GLY A 145 10.83 5.31 -5.35
CA GLY A 145 9.84 5.67 -6.38
C GLY A 145 9.90 7.14 -6.77
N VAL A 146 10.13 8.04 -5.81
CA VAL A 146 10.26 9.49 -6.01
C VAL A 146 11.58 9.84 -6.70
N PHE A 147 12.70 9.26 -6.25
CA PHE A 147 14.04 9.54 -6.80
C PHE A 147 14.41 8.66 -8.01
N GLY A 148 13.71 7.56 -8.24
CA GLY A 148 13.98 6.65 -9.35
C GLY A 148 13.47 7.16 -10.70
N LYS A 149 14.06 6.66 -11.79
CA LYS A 149 13.57 6.93 -13.17
C LYS A 149 12.09 6.52 -13.29
N LYS A 150 11.23 7.47 -13.66
CA LYS A 150 9.76 7.33 -13.69
C LYS A 150 9.22 6.45 -14.83
N HIS A 151 10.05 6.12 -15.83
CA HIS A 151 9.64 5.41 -17.05
C HIS A 151 10.25 4.00 -17.21
N ALA A 152 10.89 3.44 -16.18
CA ALA A 152 11.45 2.09 -16.23
C ALA A 152 10.46 1.07 -15.64
N PHE A 153 9.71 0.38 -16.51
CA PHE A 153 8.74 -0.64 -16.10
C PHE A 153 9.44 -1.98 -15.85
N TYR A 154 9.82 -2.25 -14.60
CA TYR A 154 10.30 -3.57 -14.22
C TYR A 154 9.12 -4.55 -14.14
N VAL A 155 9.17 -5.68 -14.83
CA VAL A 155 8.19 -6.77 -14.73
C VAL A 155 8.74 -7.81 -13.75
N VAL A 156 7.98 -8.14 -12.70
CA VAL A 156 8.36 -9.23 -11.80
C VAL A 156 8.29 -10.54 -12.58
N ASN A 157 9.43 -11.20 -12.74
CA ASN A 157 9.49 -12.53 -13.32
C ASN A 157 8.88 -13.53 -12.33
N LYS A 158 7.64 -13.96 -12.58
CA LYS A 158 6.93 -14.98 -11.79
C LYS A 158 7.37 -16.42 -12.12
N ASN A 159 8.45 -16.58 -12.90
CA ASN A 159 8.97 -17.89 -13.26
C ASN A 159 9.71 -18.49 -12.05
N LEU A 160 9.07 -19.48 -11.42
CA LEU A 160 9.76 -20.40 -10.51
C LEU A 160 10.92 -21.02 -11.30
N LYS A 161 12.15 -20.91 -10.80
CA LYS A 161 13.17 -21.88 -11.22
C LYS A 161 12.60 -23.26 -10.87
N PRO A 162 12.53 -24.22 -11.81
CA PRO A 162 12.10 -25.57 -11.47
C PRO A 162 12.95 -26.03 -10.30
N ALA A 163 12.30 -26.60 -9.28
CA ALA A 163 13.01 -27.27 -8.20
C ALA A 163 14.00 -28.23 -8.86
N VAL A 164 15.29 -28.08 -8.54
CA VAL A 164 16.32 -29.00 -9.00
C VAL A 164 15.92 -30.37 -8.44
N VAL A 165 15.39 -31.22 -9.31
CA VAL A 165 15.20 -32.64 -9.01
C VAL A 165 16.62 -33.21 -8.99
N ILE A 166 17.16 -33.40 -7.79
CA ILE A 166 18.35 -34.23 -7.55
C ILE A 166 17.85 -35.64 -7.29
#